data_AF-A0AAD9CXJ3-F1
#
_entry.id   AF-A0AAD9CXJ3-F1
#
_cell.length_a   1.000
_cell.length_b   1.000
_cell.length_c   1.000
_cell.angle_alpha   90.00
_cell.angle_beta   90.00
_cell.angle_gamma   90.00
#
_symmetry.space_group_name_H-M   'P 1'
#
loop_
_entity.id
_entity.type
_entity.pdbx_description
1 polymer ?
#
loop_
_entity_poly.entity_id
_entity_poly.type
_entity_poly.pdbx_seq_one_letter_code
_entity_poly.pdbx_strand_id
1 'polypeptide(L)'
;MSAPVNNTEHKVVPPSSRTSDVDGNGYSNGATGYQGTGGGVSRFITPGGNPIDTSQPAFPVYHRKFANPAPLGLLGFAATTFVLSFYNAHARSISTPNVVLGMALGYGGLVQLIAGVEEWACGNTFGATAFSSYGGFWFSFAALYIPQFEIAKAYASEREFANAVGIYLISWALITLIFLIASLRSSVALVSLFFMLHLTFWLLAAGELAPSPNCGKAGGITGVITAFIAMYTALAGMLTKDTSHFIVPVGDLSRAR
;
A
#
# COMPACT_ATOMS: atom_id res chain seq x y z
N MET A 1 -3.80 5.77 -58.59
CA MET A 1 -4.63 4.69 -58.01
C MET A 1 -4.23 4.56 -56.56
N SER A 2 -5.07 5.08 -55.67
CA SER A 2 -4.78 5.34 -54.27
C SER A 2 -5.37 4.24 -53.39
N ALA A 3 -4.58 3.70 -52.46
CA ALA A 3 -4.99 2.67 -51.52
C ALA A 3 -5.86 3.25 -50.39
N PRO A 4 -6.91 2.55 -49.90
CA PRO A 4 -7.76 3.04 -48.82
C PRO A 4 -7.20 2.69 -47.43
N VAL A 5 -7.23 3.67 -46.54
CA VAL A 5 -6.95 3.57 -45.10
C VAL A 5 -8.22 3.09 -44.39
N ASN A 6 -8.13 2.02 -43.58
CA ASN A 6 -9.25 1.49 -42.81
C ASN A 6 -9.07 1.82 -41.32
N ASN A 7 -9.85 2.79 -40.82
CA ASN A 7 -9.96 3.14 -39.40
C ASN A 7 -11.05 2.27 -38.75
N THR A 8 -10.69 1.39 -37.83
CA THR A 8 -11.66 0.65 -36.99
C THR A 8 -11.69 1.24 -35.58
N GLU A 9 -12.74 2.00 -35.28
CA GLU A 9 -13.08 2.46 -33.91
C GLU A 9 -13.78 1.36 -33.11
N HIS A 10 -13.35 1.16 -31.87
CA HIS A 10 -13.95 0.25 -30.89
C HIS A 10 -15.25 0.84 -30.30
N LYS A 11 -16.40 0.19 -30.54
CA LYS A 11 -17.68 0.49 -29.87
C LYS A 11 -17.68 -0.02 -28.41
N VAL A 12 -18.00 0.85 -27.46
CA VAL A 12 -18.25 0.53 -26.04
C VAL A 12 -19.75 0.31 -25.82
N VAL A 13 -20.14 -0.79 -25.17
CA VAL A 13 -21.52 -1.14 -24.82
C VAL A 13 -21.79 -0.81 -23.34
N PRO A 14 -22.87 -0.09 -22.97
CA PRO A 14 -23.20 0.21 -21.57
C PRO A 14 -24.02 -0.90 -20.86
N PRO A 15 -24.00 -0.98 -19.51
CA PRO A 15 -24.62 -2.04 -18.73
C PRO A 15 -26.11 -1.78 -18.40
N SER A 16 -26.87 -2.87 -18.30
CA SER A 16 -28.34 -2.96 -18.12
C SER A 16 -28.89 -2.36 -16.81
N SER A 17 -30.03 -1.65 -16.88
CA SER A 17 -30.80 -1.12 -15.74
C SER A 17 -31.83 -2.13 -15.20
N ARG A 18 -31.82 -2.37 -13.88
CA ARG A 18 -32.89 -3.04 -13.10
C ARG A 18 -33.80 -1.97 -12.47
N THR A 19 -35.11 -2.09 -12.63
CA THR A 19 -36.13 -1.16 -12.09
C THR A 19 -36.69 -1.66 -10.75
N SER A 20 -36.84 -0.77 -9.76
CA SER A 20 -37.68 -0.99 -8.58
C SER A 20 -38.48 0.27 -8.27
N ASP A 21 -39.80 0.11 -8.27
CA ASP A 21 -40.86 1.14 -8.25
C ASP A 21 -40.98 1.88 -6.92
N VAL A 22 -41.04 3.23 -6.95
CA VAL A 22 -41.93 4.10 -6.13
C VAL A 22 -41.91 5.52 -6.74
N ASP A 23 -43.07 6.12 -7.07
CA ASP A 23 -43.21 7.56 -7.35
C ASP A 23 -44.64 8.08 -7.13
N GLY A 24 -44.77 9.37 -6.78
CA GLY A 24 -45.83 10.23 -7.32
C GLY A 24 -46.75 10.98 -6.34
N ASN A 25 -46.72 12.31 -6.39
CA ASN A 25 -47.74 13.21 -5.81
C ASN A 25 -48.28 14.14 -6.92
N GLY A 26 -49.61 14.20 -7.14
CA GLY A 26 -50.27 15.21 -7.99
C GLY A 26 -51.49 14.74 -8.81
N TYR A 27 -52.66 15.32 -8.54
CA TYR A 27 -53.96 15.07 -9.22
C TYR A 27 -54.09 15.76 -10.59
N SER A 28 -54.60 15.05 -11.61
CA SER A 28 -55.74 15.47 -12.46
C SER A 28 -56.16 14.35 -13.44
N ASN A 29 -57.47 14.17 -13.59
CA ASN A 29 -58.18 13.09 -14.30
C ASN A 29 -58.34 13.37 -15.81
N GLY A 30 -58.33 12.31 -16.64
CA GLY A 30 -58.94 12.31 -17.99
C GLY A 30 -58.16 11.49 -19.03
N ALA A 31 -58.72 10.34 -19.43
CA ALA A 31 -58.09 9.27 -20.19
C ALA A 31 -57.76 9.56 -21.68
N THR A 32 -56.56 9.13 -22.13
CA THR A 32 -56.24 8.23 -23.27
C THR A 32 -54.85 8.55 -23.88
N GLY A 33 -53.90 7.59 -23.86
CA GLY A 33 -52.73 7.57 -24.76
C GLY A 33 -51.33 7.59 -24.12
N TYR A 34 -50.67 6.42 -24.12
CA TYR A 34 -49.22 6.11 -24.15
C TYR A 34 -48.16 7.01 -23.45
N GLN A 35 -47.55 6.39 -22.42
CA GLN A 35 -46.11 6.20 -22.12
C GLN A 35 -45.16 7.36 -21.79
N GLY A 36 -44.70 7.33 -20.53
CA GLY A 36 -43.37 7.76 -20.10
C GLY A 36 -43.15 7.32 -18.66
N THR A 37 -42.53 6.15 -18.44
CA THR A 37 -42.19 5.63 -17.10
C THR A 37 -41.23 6.60 -16.40
N GLY A 38 -41.71 7.30 -15.36
CA GLY A 38 -40.88 8.04 -14.43
C GLY A 38 -39.90 7.10 -13.74
N GLY A 39 -38.62 7.20 -14.09
CA GLY A 39 -37.54 6.55 -13.37
C GLY A 39 -37.02 7.49 -12.29
N GLY A 40 -36.92 6.99 -11.05
CA GLY A 40 -36.40 7.77 -9.92
C GLY A 40 -35.04 8.42 -10.24
N VAL A 41 -34.90 9.69 -9.85
CA VAL A 41 -33.72 10.52 -10.15
C VAL A 41 -32.49 9.97 -9.40
N SER A 42 -31.69 9.13 -10.06
CA SER A 42 -30.40 8.69 -9.51
C SER A 42 -29.37 9.81 -9.64
N ARG A 43 -28.80 10.27 -8.52
CA ARG A 43 -27.61 11.16 -8.55
C ARG A 43 -26.48 10.41 -9.24
N PHE A 44 -26.08 10.90 -10.42
CA PHE A 44 -24.89 10.39 -11.10
C PHE A 44 -23.69 10.49 -10.17
N ILE A 45 -22.82 9.47 -10.15
CA ILE A 45 -21.59 9.47 -9.36
C ILE A 45 -20.42 9.64 -10.32
N THR A 46 -19.54 10.60 -10.02
CA THR A 46 -18.30 10.82 -10.78
C THR A 46 -17.37 9.61 -10.66
N PRO A 47 -16.43 9.38 -11.61
CA PRO A 47 -15.44 8.31 -11.50
C PRO A 47 -14.57 8.34 -10.23
N GLY A 48 -14.59 9.45 -9.47
CA GLY A 48 -13.98 9.59 -8.14
C GLY A 48 -14.92 9.32 -6.97
N GLY A 49 -16.09 8.73 -7.19
CA GLY A 49 -17.02 8.29 -6.14
C GLY A 49 -17.95 9.38 -5.56
N ASN A 50 -17.92 10.60 -6.10
CA ASN A 50 -18.73 11.71 -5.56
C ASN A 50 -20.04 11.89 -6.33
N PRO A 51 -21.18 12.14 -5.65
CA PRO A 51 -22.43 12.52 -6.29
C PRO A 51 -22.28 13.79 -7.14
N ILE A 52 -22.93 13.84 -8.30
CA ILE A 52 -23.08 15.06 -9.09
C ILE A 52 -23.94 16.01 -8.28
N ASP A 53 -23.29 17.02 -7.72
CA ASP A 53 -23.92 18.14 -7.03
C ASP A 53 -24.02 19.31 -8.01
N THR A 54 -25.25 19.63 -8.42
CA THR A 54 -25.56 20.78 -9.28
C THR A 54 -25.93 22.03 -8.47
N SER A 55 -25.80 21.99 -7.13
CA SER A 55 -25.95 23.20 -6.33
C SER A 55 -24.87 24.19 -6.74
N GLN A 56 -25.22 25.48 -6.85
CA GLN A 56 -24.26 26.53 -7.11
C GLN A 56 -23.65 26.96 -5.77
N PRO A 57 -22.40 26.55 -5.46
CA PRO A 57 -21.79 26.93 -4.20
C PRO A 57 -21.38 28.40 -4.27
N ALA A 58 -21.46 29.10 -3.13
CA ALA A 58 -21.09 30.51 -3.02
C ALA A 58 -19.60 30.77 -3.36
N PHE A 59 -18.77 29.73 -3.30
CA PHE A 59 -17.37 29.71 -3.72
C PHE A 59 -17.11 28.51 -4.64
N PRO A 60 -16.13 28.58 -5.56
CA PRO A 60 -15.77 27.44 -6.40
C PRO A 60 -15.35 26.22 -5.58
N VAL A 61 -15.97 25.08 -5.83
CA VAL A 61 -15.54 23.77 -5.32
C VAL A 61 -14.36 23.31 -6.18
N TYR A 62 -13.15 23.34 -5.61
CA TYR A 62 -11.97 22.83 -6.30
C TYR A 62 -11.88 21.32 -6.11
N HIS A 63 -12.19 20.55 -7.16
CA HIS A 63 -11.86 19.14 -7.22
C HIS A 63 -10.36 18.97 -7.47
N ARG A 64 -9.56 18.90 -6.40
CA ARG A 64 -8.12 18.63 -6.50
C ARG A 64 -7.90 17.12 -6.53
N LYS A 65 -7.24 16.65 -7.58
CA LYS A 65 -6.70 15.28 -7.63
C LYS A 65 -5.40 15.25 -6.85
N PHE A 66 -5.31 14.43 -5.81
CA PHE A 66 -4.06 14.25 -5.06
C PHE A 66 -3.02 13.48 -5.88
N ALA A 67 -1.75 13.69 -5.56
CA ALA A 67 -0.66 12.89 -6.08
C ALA A 67 -0.72 11.46 -5.50
N ASN A 68 -0.01 10.51 -6.11
CA ASN A 68 0.14 9.16 -5.57
C ASN A 68 1.28 9.12 -4.54
N PRO A 69 1.01 8.96 -3.23
CA PRO A 69 2.06 8.92 -2.22
C PRO A 69 2.69 7.53 -2.06
N ALA A 70 2.15 6.48 -2.69
CA ALA A 70 2.65 5.11 -2.56
C ALA A 70 4.16 4.96 -2.81
N PRO A 71 4.75 5.59 -3.85
CA PRO A 71 6.19 5.49 -4.08
C PRO A 71 7.03 6.04 -2.93
N LEU A 72 6.56 7.09 -2.26
CA LEU A 72 7.25 7.69 -1.12
C LEU A 72 7.31 6.71 0.05
N GLY A 73 6.15 6.12 0.39
CA GLY A 73 6.06 5.11 1.45
C GLY A 73 6.89 3.86 1.14
N LEU A 74 6.84 3.38 -0.10
CA LEU A 74 7.62 2.22 -0.55
C LEU A 74 9.13 2.47 -0.54
N LEU A 75 9.61 3.67 -0.92
CA LEU A 75 11.03 4.00 -0.86
C LEU A 75 11.53 4.16 0.58
N GLY A 76 10.73 4.79 1.45
CA GLY A 76 11.02 4.89 2.89
C GLY A 76 11.22 3.52 3.53
N PHE A 77 10.27 2.61 3.25
CA PHE A 77 10.35 1.21 3.64
C PHE A 77 11.59 0.52 3.05
N ALA A 78 11.77 0.62 1.74
CA ALA A 78 12.77 -0.14 1.01
C ALA A 78 14.19 0.21 1.43
N ALA A 79 14.51 1.51 1.50
CA ALA A 79 15.85 1.95 1.85
C ALA A 79 16.22 1.56 3.29
N THR A 80 15.27 1.67 4.22
CA THR A 80 15.50 1.30 5.63
C THR A 80 15.65 -0.22 5.78
N THR A 81 14.78 -0.99 5.10
CA THR A 81 14.85 -2.46 5.04
C THR A 81 16.18 -2.91 4.44
N PHE A 82 16.62 -2.29 3.35
CA PHE A 82 17.87 -2.61 2.66
C PHE A 82 19.05 -2.54 3.61
N VAL A 83 19.20 -1.40 4.33
CA VAL A 83 20.32 -1.21 5.26
C VAL A 83 20.27 -2.22 6.42
N LEU A 84 19.10 -2.41 7.05
CA LEU A 84 18.96 -3.41 8.13
C LEU A 84 19.31 -4.82 7.66
N SER A 85 18.84 -5.16 6.46
CA SER A 85 18.96 -6.50 5.88
C SER A 85 20.41 -6.85 5.55
N PHE A 86 21.22 -5.89 5.10
CA PHE A 86 22.66 -6.09 4.93
C PHE A 86 23.39 -6.34 6.24
N TYR A 87 22.98 -5.67 7.33
CA TYR A 87 23.54 -5.92 8.66
C TYR A 87 23.13 -7.29 9.19
N ASN A 88 21.87 -7.69 9.02
CA ASN A 88 21.39 -9.03 9.36
C ASN A 88 22.07 -10.13 8.53
N ALA A 89 22.50 -9.82 7.29
CA ALA A 89 23.31 -10.71 6.47
C ALA A 89 24.80 -10.72 6.87
N HIS A 90 25.22 -9.93 7.86
CA HIS A 90 26.61 -9.73 8.29
C HIS A 90 27.53 -9.24 7.16
N ALA A 91 26.98 -8.47 6.22
CA ALA A 91 27.78 -7.91 5.14
C ALA A 91 28.86 -6.98 5.71
N ARG A 92 30.08 -7.10 5.17
CA ARG A 92 31.25 -6.32 5.62
C ARG A 92 31.58 -6.50 7.12
N SER A 93 31.16 -7.61 7.73
CA SER A 93 31.37 -7.90 9.16
C SER A 93 30.70 -6.91 10.11
N ILE A 94 29.63 -6.25 9.65
CA ILE A 94 28.82 -5.34 10.47
C ILE A 94 27.78 -6.16 11.20
N SER A 95 27.80 -6.14 12.53
CA SER A 95 26.82 -6.81 13.39
C SER A 95 25.97 -5.85 14.23
N THR A 96 26.38 -4.59 14.34
CA THR A 96 25.70 -3.59 15.19
C THR A 96 24.80 -2.69 14.33
N PRO A 97 23.47 -2.70 14.51
CA PRO A 97 22.54 -2.01 13.62
C PRO A 97 22.39 -0.49 13.89
N ASN A 98 23.31 0.16 14.62
CA ASN A 98 23.13 1.54 15.09
C ASN A 98 22.90 2.58 13.97
N VAL A 99 23.56 2.44 12.82
CA VAL A 99 23.37 3.36 11.69
C VAL A 99 21.94 3.28 11.14
N VAL A 100 21.28 2.13 11.27
CA VAL A 100 19.91 1.95 10.79
C VAL A 100 18.91 2.82 11.55
N LEU A 101 19.21 3.22 12.79
CA LEU A 101 18.31 4.03 13.60
C LEU A 101 18.00 5.38 12.96
N GLY A 102 18.97 5.99 12.27
CA GLY A 102 18.74 7.24 11.53
C GLY A 102 17.73 7.05 10.39
N MET A 103 17.85 5.95 9.64
CA MET A 103 16.91 5.61 8.57
C MET A 103 15.54 5.22 9.13
N ALA A 104 15.51 4.47 10.23
CA ALA A 104 14.29 4.01 10.90
C ALA A 104 13.49 5.18 11.50
N LEU A 105 14.13 6.20 12.05
CA LEU A 105 13.43 7.38 12.54
C LEU A 105 13.06 8.35 11.42
N GLY A 106 13.99 8.60 10.49
CA GLY A 106 13.85 9.65 9.48
C GLY A 106 13.04 9.24 8.26
N TYR A 107 13.32 8.09 7.66
CA TYR A 107 12.77 7.73 6.34
C TYR A 107 11.78 6.57 6.40
N GLY A 108 12.19 5.42 6.93
CA GLY A 108 11.30 4.28 7.18
C GLY A 108 10.24 4.59 8.23
N GLY A 109 10.52 5.46 9.20
CA GLY A 109 9.56 5.88 10.22
C GLY A 109 8.74 7.08 9.77
N LEU A 110 9.34 8.27 9.88
CA LEU A 110 8.62 9.53 9.70
C LEU A 110 8.04 9.69 8.29
N VAL A 111 8.89 9.62 7.26
CA VAL A 111 8.43 9.85 5.88
C VAL A 111 7.43 8.78 5.43
N GLN A 112 7.65 7.52 5.80
CA GLN A 112 6.70 6.46 5.51
C GLN A 112 5.36 6.66 6.23
N LEU A 113 5.36 7.10 7.50
CA LEU A 113 4.14 7.43 8.22
C LEU A 113 3.40 8.59 7.56
N ILE A 114 4.10 9.63 7.10
CA ILE A 114 3.52 10.74 6.34
C ILE A 114 2.86 10.22 5.06
N ALA A 115 3.54 9.35 4.30
CA ALA A 115 2.94 8.72 3.12
C ALA A 115 1.67 7.93 3.46
N GLY A 116 1.59 7.30 4.63
CA GLY A 116 0.37 6.66 5.12
C GLY A 116 -0.77 7.64 5.39
N VAL A 117 -0.48 8.81 5.98
CA VAL A 117 -1.47 9.89 6.16
C VAL A 117 -1.92 10.45 4.80
N GLU A 118 -1.00 10.57 3.85
CA GLU A 118 -1.32 11.00 2.48
C GLU A 118 -2.19 9.99 1.74
N GLU A 119 -1.94 8.69 1.88
CA GLU A 119 -2.80 7.63 1.31
C GLU A 119 -4.21 7.68 1.88
N TRP A 120 -4.35 7.99 3.17
CA TRP A 120 -5.67 8.19 3.79
C TRP A 120 -6.41 9.37 3.13
N ALA A 121 -5.71 10.49 2.91
CA ALA A 121 -6.27 11.64 2.20
C ALA A 121 -6.64 11.32 0.73
N CYS A 122 -5.92 10.38 0.10
CA CYS A 122 -6.22 9.88 -1.24
C CYS A 122 -7.36 8.83 -1.28
N GLY A 123 -7.90 8.41 -0.13
CA GLY A 123 -8.95 7.39 -0.05
C GLY A 123 -8.45 5.95 -0.22
N ASN A 124 -7.15 5.70 -0.09
CA ASN A 124 -6.57 4.37 -0.21
C ASN A 124 -6.36 3.73 1.18
N THR A 125 -7.36 2.99 1.65
CA THR A 125 -7.30 2.32 2.96
C THR A 125 -6.11 1.37 3.08
N PHE A 126 -5.82 0.58 2.04
CA PHE A 126 -4.72 -0.38 2.07
C PHE A 126 -3.38 0.33 2.28
N GLY A 127 -3.07 1.33 1.44
CA GLY A 127 -1.84 2.10 1.53
C GLY A 127 -1.74 2.85 2.86
N ALA A 128 -2.84 3.47 3.30
CA ALA A 128 -2.90 4.23 4.55
C ALA A 128 -2.55 3.35 5.74
N THR A 129 -3.17 2.17 5.85
CA THR A 129 -2.90 1.24 6.94
C THR A 129 -1.49 0.66 6.82
N ALA A 130 -1.09 0.20 5.63
CA ALA A 130 0.23 -0.42 5.43
C ALA A 130 1.38 0.54 5.76
N PHE A 131 1.42 1.72 5.15
CA PHE A 131 2.54 2.65 5.35
C PHE A 131 2.55 3.23 6.77
N SER A 132 1.39 3.52 7.36
CA SER A 132 1.35 3.97 8.76
C SER A 132 1.81 2.88 9.73
N SER A 133 1.40 1.63 9.51
CA SER A 133 1.84 0.50 10.33
C SER A 133 3.34 0.27 10.24
N TYR A 134 3.93 0.26 9.04
CA TYR A 134 5.37 0.06 8.91
C TYR A 134 6.19 1.29 9.32
N GLY A 135 5.64 2.50 9.19
CA GLY A 135 6.22 3.69 9.84
C GLY A 135 6.29 3.52 11.36
N GLY A 136 5.21 3.06 11.97
CA GLY A 136 5.17 2.70 13.39
C GLY A 136 6.11 1.54 13.76
N PHE A 137 6.24 0.52 12.90
CA PHE A 137 7.24 -0.54 13.05
C PHE A 137 8.63 0.06 13.19
N TRP A 138 9.05 0.93 12.27
CA TRP A 138 10.39 1.49 12.29
C TRP A 138 10.66 2.37 13.51
N PHE A 139 9.70 3.17 13.95
CA PHE A 139 9.81 3.91 15.21
C PHE A 139 9.94 2.98 16.42
N SER A 140 9.06 1.98 16.53
CA SER A 140 9.09 1.03 17.65
C SER A 140 10.35 0.18 17.66
N PHE A 141 10.83 -0.25 16.48
CA PHE A 141 12.08 -1.00 16.34
C PHE A 141 13.28 -0.14 16.71
N ALA A 142 13.33 1.12 16.27
CA ALA A 142 14.39 2.04 16.66
C ALA A 142 14.41 2.24 18.19
N ALA A 143 13.24 2.31 18.82
CA ALA A 143 13.14 2.49 20.26
C ALA A 143 13.80 1.36 21.06
N LEU A 144 13.80 0.13 20.54
CA LEU A 144 14.45 -1.02 21.20
C LEU A 144 15.96 -0.80 21.42
N TYR A 145 16.61 -0.04 20.54
CA TYR A 145 18.06 0.14 20.50
C TYR A 145 18.52 1.54 20.89
N ILE A 146 17.60 2.49 21.11
CA ILE A 146 17.95 3.83 21.61
C ILE A 146 18.22 3.73 23.13
N PRO A 147 19.47 3.99 23.59
CA PRO A 147 19.84 3.76 24.98
C PRO A 147 19.03 4.55 26.00
N GLN A 148 18.49 5.71 25.61
CA GLN A 148 17.70 6.61 26.45
C GLN A 148 16.30 6.08 26.80
N PHE A 149 15.76 5.15 26.01
CA PHE A 149 14.48 4.51 26.34
C PHE A 149 14.63 3.32 27.28
N GLU A 150 15.87 2.88 27.53
CA GLU A 150 16.22 1.83 28.51
C GLU A 150 15.51 0.48 28.30
N ILE A 151 14.90 0.23 27.14
CA ILE A 151 14.15 -1.00 26.84
C ILE A 151 15.07 -2.22 26.95
N ALA A 152 16.21 -2.22 26.24
CA ALA A 152 17.15 -3.34 26.29
C ALA A 152 17.76 -3.54 27.69
N LYS A 153 17.96 -2.46 28.46
CA LYS A 153 18.52 -2.53 29.83
C LYS A 153 17.55 -3.11 30.85
N ALA A 154 16.25 -3.09 30.57
CA ALA A 154 15.23 -3.61 31.49
C ALA A 154 15.23 -5.14 31.57
N TYR A 155 15.86 -5.84 30.63
CA TYR A 155 15.95 -7.29 30.60
C TYR A 155 17.15 -7.80 31.40
N ALA A 156 16.98 -8.92 32.11
CA ALA A 156 18.01 -9.47 32.99
C ALA A 156 19.16 -10.15 32.23
N SER A 157 18.93 -10.52 30.97
CA SER A 157 19.95 -11.10 30.10
C SER A 157 19.71 -10.76 28.63
N GLU A 158 20.79 -10.78 27.84
CA GLU A 158 20.71 -10.61 26.38
C GLU A 158 19.82 -11.67 25.72
N ARG A 159 19.80 -12.89 26.28
CA ARG A 159 18.96 -13.98 25.77
C ARG A 159 17.47 -13.71 25.98
N GLU A 160 17.11 -13.16 27.13
CA GLU A 160 15.73 -12.77 27.44
C GLU A 160 15.27 -11.65 26.50
N PHE A 161 16.12 -10.64 26.28
CA PHE A 161 15.85 -9.57 25.31
C PHE A 161 15.67 -10.12 23.89
N ALA A 162 16.58 -10.98 23.42
CA ALA A 162 16.48 -11.63 22.11
C ALA A 162 15.16 -12.42 21.97
N ASN A 163 14.75 -13.19 22.98
CA ASN A 163 13.46 -13.87 22.98
C ASN A 163 12.28 -12.89 22.83
N ALA A 164 12.32 -11.75 23.54
CA ALA A 164 11.29 -10.73 23.45
C ALA A 164 11.25 -10.07 22.06
N VAL A 165 12.41 -9.78 21.45
CA VAL A 165 12.52 -9.28 20.08
C VAL A 165 11.98 -10.31 19.08
N GLY A 166 12.27 -11.60 19.28
CA GLY A 166 11.71 -12.69 18.47
C GLY A 166 10.18 -12.73 18.49
N ILE A 167 9.55 -12.61 19.67
CA ILE A 167 8.09 -12.54 19.81
C ILE A 167 7.54 -11.27 19.16
N TYR A 168 8.22 -10.14 19.32
CA TYR A 168 7.89 -8.88 18.64
C TYR A 168 7.89 -9.07 17.11
N LEU A 169 8.89 -9.72 16.53
CA LEU A 169 8.98 -10.00 15.09
C LEU A 169 7.90 -10.98 14.61
N ILE A 170 7.51 -11.97 15.43
CA ILE A 170 6.36 -12.84 15.14
C ILE A 170 5.07 -12.02 15.00
N SER A 171 4.85 -11.05 15.90
CA SER A 171 3.65 -10.20 15.81
C SER A 171 3.60 -9.44 14.48
N TRP A 172 4.75 -8.94 14.01
CA TRP A 172 4.86 -8.28 12.71
C TRP A 172 4.75 -9.25 11.53
N ALA A 173 5.19 -10.51 11.67
CA ALA A 173 4.95 -11.54 10.67
C ALA A 173 3.44 -11.78 10.49
N LEU A 174 2.67 -11.86 11.58
CA LEU A 174 1.21 -12.04 11.54
C LEU A 174 0.49 -10.82 10.95
N ILE A 175 0.88 -9.60 11.33
CA ILE A 175 0.35 -8.37 10.72
C ILE A 175 0.64 -8.36 9.22
N THR A 176 1.86 -8.73 8.82
CA THR A 176 2.26 -8.80 7.40
C THR A 176 1.48 -9.86 6.63
N LEU A 177 1.07 -10.97 7.27
CA LEU A 177 0.19 -11.97 6.66
C LEU A 177 -1.18 -11.38 6.31
N ILE A 178 -1.74 -10.54 7.19
CA ILE A 178 -3.01 -9.85 6.93
C ILE A 178 -2.86 -8.94 5.69
N PHE A 179 -1.78 -8.17 5.62
CA PHE A 179 -1.50 -7.34 4.45
C PHE A 179 -1.24 -8.16 3.18
N LEU A 180 -0.55 -9.30 3.29
CA LEU A 180 -0.35 -10.21 2.17
C LEU A 180 -1.69 -10.66 1.60
N ILE A 181 -2.61 -11.12 2.46
CA ILE A 181 -3.96 -11.54 2.04
C ILE A 181 -4.72 -10.37 1.42
N ALA A 182 -4.68 -9.18 2.04
CA ALA A 182 -5.34 -7.98 1.53
C ALA A 182 -4.75 -7.51 0.18
N SER A 183 -3.48 -7.81 -0.11
CA SER A 183 -2.81 -7.44 -1.35
C SER A 183 -3.15 -8.34 -2.55
N LEU A 184 -3.82 -9.48 -2.36
CA LEU A 184 -4.01 -10.50 -3.42
C LEU A 184 -4.76 -10.01 -4.67
N ARG A 185 -5.56 -8.94 -4.56
CA ARG A 185 -6.28 -8.33 -5.70
C ARG A 185 -5.63 -7.03 -6.22
N SER A 186 -4.40 -6.72 -5.78
CA SER A 186 -3.68 -5.52 -6.20
C SER A 186 -2.80 -5.78 -7.43
N SER A 187 -1.55 -6.19 -7.23
CA SER A 187 -0.59 -6.53 -8.27
C SER A 187 0.36 -7.62 -7.81
N VAL A 188 0.95 -8.35 -8.76
CA VAL A 188 1.95 -9.39 -8.49
C VAL A 188 3.15 -8.79 -7.75
N ALA A 189 3.58 -7.57 -8.12
CA ALA A 189 4.68 -6.88 -7.45
C ALA A 189 4.38 -6.64 -5.95
N LEU A 190 3.19 -6.15 -5.62
CA LEU A 190 2.81 -5.87 -4.23
C LEU A 190 2.61 -7.16 -3.43
N VAL A 191 2.00 -8.20 -4.01
CA VAL A 191 1.88 -9.52 -3.37
C VAL A 191 3.26 -10.11 -3.09
N SER A 192 4.18 -10.02 -4.05
CA SER A 192 5.55 -10.51 -3.91
C SER A 192 6.30 -9.78 -2.79
N LEU A 193 6.09 -8.46 -2.67
CA LEU A 193 6.66 -7.66 -1.60
C LEU A 193 6.23 -8.17 -0.22
N PHE A 194 4.93 -8.29 0.00
CA PHE A 194 4.39 -8.75 1.29
C PHE A 194 4.74 -10.20 1.60
N PHE A 195 4.82 -11.06 0.58
CA PHE A 195 5.22 -12.44 0.76
C PHE A 195 6.69 -12.56 1.19
N MET A 196 7.60 -11.85 0.52
CA MET A 196 9.02 -11.83 0.90
C MET A 196 9.24 -11.18 2.28
N LEU A 197 8.48 -10.12 2.60
CA LEU A 197 8.52 -9.49 3.92
C LEU A 197 8.02 -10.44 5.02
N HIS A 198 6.95 -11.20 4.74
CA HIS A 198 6.42 -12.18 5.68
C HIS A 198 7.45 -13.27 5.99
N LEU A 199 8.13 -13.80 4.98
CA LEU A 199 9.23 -14.76 5.16
C LEU A 199 10.40 -14.12 5.93
N THR A 200 10.73 -12.87 5.63
CA THR A 200 11.80 -12.13 6.32
C THR A 200 11.53 -12.05 7.83
N PHE A 201 10.32 -11.66 8.24
CA PHE A 201 10.00 -11.59 9.67
C PHE A 201 10.07 -12.95 10.36
N TRP A 202 9.61 -14.04 9.72
CA TRP A 202 9.72 -15.38 10.29
C TRP A 202 11.16 -15.84 10.46
N LEU A 203 12.02 -15.59 9.46
CA LEU A 203 13.42 -15.99 9.52
C LEU A 203 14.19 -15.19 10.58
N LEU A 204 13.93 -13.88 10.70
CA LEU A 204 14.53 -13.05 11.75
C LEU A 204 14.02 -13.48 13.13
N ALA A 205 12.72 -13.70 13.30
CA ALA A 205 12.16 -14.20 14.55
C ALA A 205 12.74 -15.55 14.96
N ALA A 206 12.92 -16.48 14.01
CA ALA A 206 13.56 -17.76 14.25
C ALA A 206 15.04 -17.59 14.65
N GLY A 207 15.76 -16.66 14.03
CA GLY A 207 17.14 -16.32 14.40
C GLY A 207 17.27 -15.80 15.82
N GLU A 208 16.29 -15.01 16.29
CA GLU A 208 16.23 -14.52 17.66
C GLU A 208 15.80 -15.60 18.67
N LEU A 209 14.76 -16.38 18.37
CA LEU A 209 14.18 -17.40 19.28
C LEU A 209 14.99 -18.70 19.37
N ALA A 210 15.67 -19.07 18.30
CA ALA A 210 16.60 -20.18 18.25
C ALA A 210 17.91 -19.62 17.71
N PRO A 211 18.87 -19.21 18.59
CA PRO A 211 20.00 -18.34 18.28
C PRO A 211 20.90 -18.92 17.18
N SER A 212 20.47 -18.73 15.95
CA SER A 212 20.97 -19.40 14.75
C SER A 212 21.44 -18.32 13.80
N PRO A 213 22.77 -18.14 13.67
CA PRO A 213 23.34 -17.16 12.74
C PRO A 213 22.89 -17.39 11.30
N ASN A 214 22.60 -18.65 10.93
CA ASN A 214 22.13 -19.00 9.60
C ASN A 214 20.70 -18.50 9.34
N CYS A 215 19.82 -18.58 10.35
CA CYS A 215 18.47 -18.03 10.24
C CYS A 215 18.48 -16.51 10.14
N GLY A 216 19.30 -15.84 10.96
CA GLY A 216 19.49 -14.38 10.90
C GLY A 216 20.00 -13.93 9.52
N LYS A 217 21.03 -14.61 8.99
CA LYS A 217 21.55 -14.34 7.64
C LYS A 217 20.53 -14.60 6.54
N ALA A 218 19.78 -15.70 6.63
CA ALA A 218 18.71 -16.00 5.68
C ALA A 218 17.64 -14.88 5.70
N GLY A 219 17.24 -14.42 6.89
CA GLY A 219 16.33 -13.29 7.06
C GLY A 219 16.90 -11.99 6.48
N GLY A 220 18.20 -11.74 6.64
CA GLY A 220 18.88 -10.62 5.98
C GLY A 220 18.82 -10.72 4.45
N ILE A 221 19.10 -11.89 3.87
CA ILE A 221 19.06 -12.07 2.41
C ILE A 221 17.63 -11.89 1.87
N THR A 222 16.61 -12.47 2.50
CA THR A 222 15.22 -12.27 2.08
C THR A 222 14.78 -10.82 2.27
N GLY A 223 15.29 -10.13 3.28
CA GLY A 223 15.04 -8.71 3.50
C GLY A 223 15.64 -7.82 2.39
N VAL A 224 16.83 -8.16 1.88
CA VAL A 224 17.41 -7.48 0.72
C VAL A 224 16.53 -7.67 -0.52
N ILE A 225 16.06 -8.89 -0.77
CA ILE A 225 15.13 -9.18 -1.89
C ILE A 225 13.83 -8.37 -1.72
N THR A 226 13.25 -8.37 -0.53
CA THR A 226 12.08 -7.56 -0.17
C THR A 226 12.29 -6.09 -0.51
N ALA A 227 13.44 -5.51 -0.13
CA ALA A 227 13.76 -4.11 -0.41
C ALA A 227 13.81 -3.81 -1.91
N PHE A 228 14.43 -4.68 -2.71
CA PHE A 228 14.46 -4.49 -4.17
C PHE A 228 13.09 -4.57 -4.82
N ILE A 229 12.22 -5.48 -4.37
CA ILE A 229 10.82 -5.56 -4.84
C ILE A 229 10.06 -4.28 -4.47
N ALA A 230 10.28 -3.73 -3.27
CA ALA A 230 9.67 -2.45 -2.87
C ALA A 230 10.16 -1.29 -3.75
N MET A 231 11.47 -1.19 -4.03
CA MET A 231 12.02 -0.16 -4.94
C MET A 231 11.45 -0.31 -6.35
N TYR A 232 11.31 -1.54 -6.86
CA TYR A 232 10.68 -1.81 -8.14
C TYR A 232 9.22 -1.33 -8.18
N THR A 233 8.46 -1.63 -7.12
CA THR A 233 7.05 -1.22 -7.00
C THR A 233 6.93 0.30 -6.87
N ALA A 234 7.85 0.94 -6.16
CA ALA A 234 7.89 2.40 -6.05
C ALA A 234 8.19 3.07 -7.40
N LEU A 235 9.18 2.55 -8.14
CA LEU A 235 9.50 3.01 -9.49
C LEU A 235 8.27 2.90 -10.39
N ALA A 236 7.59 1.75 -10.38
CA ALA A 236 6.37 1.55 -11.15
C ALA A 236 5.27 2.56 -10.82
N GLY A 237 5.14 2.96 -9.55
CA GLY A 237 4.17 3.95 -9.11
C GLY A 237 4.51 5.40 -9.49
N MET A 238 5.77 5.71 -9.82
CA MET A 238 6.21 7.03 -10.31
C MET A 238 6.15 7.16 -11.84
N LEU A 239 6.39 6.06 -12.56
CA LEU A 239 6.41 6.08 -14.03
C LEU A 239 4.99 6.16 -14.59
N THR A 240 4.65 7.29 -15.20
CA THR A 240 3.37 7.46 -15.92
C THR A 240 3.63 7.64 -17.41
N LYS A 241 2.62 7.39 -18.24
CA LYS A 241 2.73 7.59 -19.70
C LYS A 241 3.04 9.04 -20.08
N ASP A 242 2.67 9.99 -19.23
CA ASP A 242 2.84 11.42 -19.47
C ASP A 242 4.20 11.94 -18.98
N THR A 243 4.83 11.25 -18.01
CA THR A 243 6.07 11.70 -17.34
C THR A 243 7.27 10.81 -17.64
N SER A 244 7.13 9.72 -18.40
CA SER A 244 8.18 8.72 -18.56
C SER A 244 8.22 8.11 -19.96
N HIS A 245 9.43 7.84 -20.46
CA HIS A 245 9.65 7.20 -21.76
C HIS A 245 9.31 5.71 -21.78
N PHE A 246 9.18 5.09 -20.61
CA PHE A 246 8.85 3.68 -20.46
C PHE A 246 8.02 3.46 -19.19
N ILE A 247 7.34 2.32 -19.15
CA ILE A 247 6.59 1.84 -18.00
C ILE A 247 7.07 0.43 -17.64
N VAL A 248 6.99 0.06 -16.37
CA VAL A 248 7.39 -1.27 -15.90
C VAL A 248 6.16 -2.09 -15.50
N PRO A 249 6.11 -3.39 -15.82
CA PRO A 249 4.93 -4.21 -15.57
C PRO A 249 4.83 -4.64 -14.10
N VAL A 250 3.72 -4.32 -13.43
CA VAL A 250 3.47 -4.79 -12.04
C VAL A 250 2.66 -6.07 -11.93
N GLY A 251 2.08 -6.53 -13.05
CA GLY A 251 1.15 -7.66 -13.11
C GLY A 251 -0.16 -7.33 -12.39
N ASP A 252 -1.07 -6.63 -13.07
CA ASP A 252 -2.37 -6.22 -12.52
C ASP A 252 -3.25 -7.45 -12.18
N LEU A 253 -3.60 -7.60 -10.90
CA LEU A 253 -4.44 -8.70 -10.39
C LEU A 253 -5.89 -8.26 -10.11
N SER A 254 -6.21 -6.97 -10.31
CA SER A 254 -7.54 -6.43 -10.03
C SER A 254 -8.63 -7.03 -10.94
N ARG A 255 -8.24 -7.56 -12.10
CA ARG A 255 -9.12 -8.04 -13.18
C ARG A 255 -9.65 -9.48 -13.03
N ALA A 256 -9.60 -10.08 -11.83
CA ALA A 256 -10.16 -11.41 -11.62
C ALA A 256 -11.69 -11.38 -11.42
N ARG A 257 -12.42 -11.41 -12.55
CA ARG A 257 -13.88 -11.61 -12.74
C ARG A 257 -14.85 -10.68 -12.03
#